data_AF-Q6UB57-F1
#
_entry.id   AF-Q6UB57-F1
#
_cell.length_a   1.000
_cell.length_b   1.000
_cell.length_c   1.000
_cell.angle_alpha   90.00
_cell.angle_beta   90.00
_cell.angle_gamma   90.00
#
_symmetry.space_group_name_H-M   'P 1'
#
loop_
_entity.id
_entity.type
_entity.pdbx_description
1 polymer ?
#
loop_
_entity_poly.entity_id
_entity_poly.type
_entity_poly.pdbx_seq_one_letter_code
_entity_poly.pdbx_strand_id
1 'polypeptide(L)' 'YRLISVPEVKQLKIFKKIELQPGQSMDVSFTLTTDDLSVYDPQVGKGLKRMFEDSDYVVAIKPETNCDVY' A
#
# COMPACT_ATOMS: atom_id res chain seq x y z
N TYR A 1 16.53 7.02 -9.32
CA TYR A 1 17.28 5.82 -8.91
C TYR A 1 17.70 6.02 -7.46
N ARG A 2 17.12 5.31 -6.48
CA ARG A 2 17.49 5.44 -5.06
C ARG A 2 18.70 4.52 -4.79
N LEU A 3 19.77 5.05 -4.21
CA LEU A 3 21.07 4.39 -4.08
C LEU A 3 21.16 3.31 -2.98
N ILE A 4 20.15 3.13 -2.11
CA ILE A 4 20.27 2.27 -0.92
C ILE A 4 19.10 1.28 -0.75
N SER A 5 18.16 1.17 -1.69
CA SER A 5 17.14 0.12 -1.60
C SER A 5 16.59 -0.17 -2.97
N VAL A 6 16.78 -1.40 -3.42
CA VAL A 6 16.02 -1.94 -4.56
C VAL A 6 14.55 -1.95 -4.10
N PRO A 7 13.66 -1.12 -4.65
CA PRO A 7 12.29 -1.11 -4.20
C PRO A 7 11.64 -2.41 -4.65
N GLU A 8 10.93 -3.07 -3.73
CA GLU A 8 9.75 -3.81 -4.13
C GLU A 8 8.88 -2.83 -4.92
N VAL A 9 8.74 -3.03 -6.23
CA VAL A 9 8.35 -1.97 -7.19
C VAL A 9 7.00 -1.35 -6.84
N LYS A 10 6.16 -2.07 -6.08
CA LYS A 10 4.95 -1.61 -5.39
C LYS A 10 4.75 -2.44 -4.12
N GLN A 11 4.43 -1.78 -2.99
CA GLN A 11 4.09 -2.44 -1.73
C GLN A 11 2.58 -2.33 -1.47
N LEU A 12 1.92 -3.44 -1.11
CA LEU A 12 0.52 -3.41 -0.68
C LEU A 12 0.41 -2.70 0.68
N LYS A 13 -0.37 -1.63 0.75
CA LYS A 13 -0.58 -0.86 1.98
C LYS A 13 -1.91 -1.18 2.66
N ILE A 14 -2.98 -1.30 1.87
CA ILE A 14 -4.33 -1.52 2.38
C ILE A 14 -5.12 -2.36 1.38
N PHE A 15 -5.99 -3.22 1.87
CA PHE A 15 -6.94 -3.96 1.07
C PHE A 15 -8.27 -4.11 1.81
N LYS A 16 -9.37 -4.28 1.07
CA LYS A 16 -10.69 -4.57 1.63
C LYS A 16 -11.31 -5.71 0.83
N LYS A 17 -11.63 -6.81 1.50
CA LYS A 17 -12.46 -7.86 0.91
C LYS A 17 -13.91 -7.42 0.93
N ILE A 18 -14.59 -7.59 -0.18
CA ILE A 18 -16.01 -7.26 -0.35
C ILE A 18 -16.73 -8.45 -1.00
N GLU A 19 -18.02 -8.57 -0.74
CA GLU A 19 -18.88 -9.56 -1.38
C GLU A 19 -19.97 -8.80 -2.14
N LEU A 20 -20.18 -9.19 -3.40
CA LEU A 20 -21.16 -8.57 -4.28
C LEU A 20 -22.05 -9.66 -4.85
N GLN A 21 -23.37 -9.43 -4.83
CA GLN A 21 -24.33 -10.24 -5.57
C GLN A 21 -24.26 -9.91 -7.07
N PRO A 22 -24.77 -10.78 -7.96
CA PRO A 22 -24.82 -10.50 -9.39
C PRO A 22 -25.50 -9.15 -9.69
N GLY A 23 -24.79 -8.29 -10.43
CA GLY A 23 -25.26 -6.95 -10.77
C GLY A 23 -25.11 -5.89 -9.67
N GLN A 24 -24.64 -6.25 -8.47
CA GLN A 24 -24.40 -5.30 -7.40
C GLN A 24 -23.12 -4.49 -7.65
N SER A 25 -23.13 -3.21 -7.26
CA SER A 25 -21.97 -2.33 -7.23
C SER A 25 -21.82 -1.70 -5.84
N MET A 26 -20.58 -1.40 -5.45
CA MET A 26 -20.28 -0.74 -4.19
C MET A 26 -19.06 0.16 -4.32
N ASP A 27 -19.15 1.38 -3.79
CA ASP A 27 -18.01 2.27 -3.67
C ASP A 27 -17.11 1.85 -2.50
N VAL A 28 -15.79 1.84 -2.74
CA VAL A 28 -14.79 1.53 -1.72
C VAL A 28 -13.85 2.72 -1.61
N SER A 29 -13.70 3.24 -0.39
CA SER A 29 -12.78 4.32 -0.06
C SER A 29 -11.65 3.80 0.82
N PHE A 30 -10.44 4.30 0.57
CA PHE A 30 -9.25 4.03 1.36
C PHE A 30 -8.63 5.36 1.79
N THR A 31 -8.10 5.40 3.00
CA THR A 31 -7.36 6.55 3.53
C THR A 31 -5.93 6.09 3.80
N LEU A 32 -4.95 6.80 3.23
CA LEU A 32 -3.53 6.62 3.54
C LEU A 32 -3.07 7.74 4.45
N THR A 33 -2.34 7.39 5.50
CA THR A 33 -1.70 8.32 6.42
C THR A 33 -0.20 8.41 6.14
N THR A 34 0.46 9.41 6.71
CA THR A 34 1.93 9.51 6.65
C THR A 34 2.61 8.29 7.27
N ASP A 35 1.99 7.68 8.28
CA ASP A 35 2.50 6.49 8.95
C ASP A 35 2.50 5.27 8.04
N ASP A 36 1.48 5.11 7.19
CA ASP A 36 1.38 4.01 6.21
C ASP A 36 2.48 4.10 5.14
N LEU A 37 2.90 5.33 4.83
CA LEU A 37 3.89 5.65 3.80
C LEU A 37 5.32 5.80 4.35
N SER A 38 5.46 5.78 5.68
CA SER A 38 6.75 5.95 6.35
C SER A 38 7.63 4.71 6.21
N VAL A 39 8.94 4.93 6.26
CA VAL A 39 9.98 3.90 6.26
C VAL A 39 10.82 4.01 7.53
N TYR A 40 11.54 2.95 7.87
CA TYR A 40 12.52 3.00 8.96
C TYR A 40 13.85 3.56 8.46
N ASP A 41 14.43 4.48 9.24
CA ASP A 41 15.81 4.93 9.04
C ASP A 41 16.75 3.72 9.10
N PRO A 42 17.52 3.44 8.03
CA PRO A 42 18.37 2.26 7.96
C PRO A 42 19.58 2.32 8.93
N GLN A 43 19.85 3.46 9.58
CA GLN A 43 20.97 3.58 10.51
C GLN A 43 20.73 2.83 11.83
N VAL A 44 21.39 1.68 11.96
CA VAL A 44 21.40 0.85 13.17
C VAL A 44 22.08 1.60 14.32
N GLY A 45 21.58 1.42 15.56
CA GLY A 45 22.12 2.04 16.77
C GLY A 45 21.43 3.33 17.22
N LYS A 46 20.46 3.83 16.45
CA LYS A 46 19.63 5.00 16.81
C LYS A 46 18.18 4.65 17.18
N GLY A 47 17.91 3.36 17.40
CA GLY A 47 16.60 2.86 17.83
C GLY A 47 15.56 2.65 16.72
N LEU A 48 16.00 2.52 15.45
CA LEU A 48 15.12 2.32 14.28
C LEU A 48 13.94 3.29 14.25
N LYS A 49 14.23 4.54 13.90
CA LYS A 49 13.22 5.61 13.85
C LYS A 49 12.39 5.48 12.58
N ARG A 50 11.07 5.62 12.69
CA ARG A 50 10.18 5.72 11.55
C ARG A 50 10.16 7.17 11.03
N MET A 51 10.24 7.34 9.72
CA MET A 51 10.27 8.65 9.05
C MET A 51 9.39 8.66 7.81
N PHE A 52 8.71 9.79 7.60
CA PHE A 52 8.02 10.11 6.35
C PHE A 52 8.95 10.95 5.48
N GLU A 53 9.11 10.59 4.21
CA GLU A 53 9.97 11.31 3.28
C GLU A 53 9.14 12.31 2.49
N ASP A 54 9.61 13.55 2.38
CA ASP A 54 9.04 14.51 1.43
C ASP A 54 9.49 14.14 0.01
N SER A 55 8.63 13.46 -0.73
CA SER A 55 8.91 12.91 -2.06
C SER A 55 7.64 12.60 -2.84
N ASP A 56 7.80 12.23 -4.10
CA ASP A 56 6.70 11.77 -4.95
C ASP A 56 6.31 10.34 -4.59
N TYR A 57 5.05 10.15 -4.24
CA TYR A 57 4.45 8.83 -4.01
C TYR A 57 3.49 8.48 -5.15
N VAL A 58 3.59 7.25 -5.65
CA VAL A 58 2.67 6.73 -6.69
C VAL A 58 1.76 5.69 -6.07
N VAL A 59 0.45 5.97 -6.05
CA VAL A 59 -0.57 5.02 -5.60
C VAL A 59 -1.15 4.27 -6.80
N ALA A 60 -1.26 2.94 -6.67
CA ALA A 60 -1.93 2.10 -7.64
C ALA A 60 -3.07 1.34 -6.96
N ILE A 61 -4.22 1.27 -7.63
CA ILE A 61 -5.40 0.53 -7.18
C ILE A 61 -5.57 -0.68 -8.08
N LYS A 62 -5.68 -1.87 -7.50
CA LYS A 62 -5.90 -3.12 -8.22
C LYS A 62 -7.13 -3.83 -7.65
N PRO A 63 -8.25 -3.91 -8.38
CA PRO A 63 -9.31 -4.84 -8.04
C PRO A 63 -8.89 -6.26 -8.43
N GLU A 64 -9.10 -7.22 -7.54
CA GLU A 64 -9.01 -8.65 -7.84
C GLU A 64 -10.33 -9.31 -7.45
N THR A 65 -10.88 -10.11 -8.35
CA THR A 65 -12.12 -10.85 -8.12
C THR A 65 -11.82 -12.32 -8.26
N ASN A 66 -12.07 -13.10 -7.20
CA ASN A 66 -12.16 -14.54 -7.32
C ASN A 66 -13.61 -14.88 -7.66
N CYS A 67 -13.88 -15.13 -8.94
CA CYS A 67 -15.14 -15.70 -9.37
C CYS A 67 -15.04 -17.21 -9.20
N ASP A 68 -15.75 -17.78 -8.23
CA ASP A 68 -15.89 -19.24 -8.14
C ASP A 68 -16.82 -19.68 -9.27
N VAL A 69 -16.23 -20.07 -10.41
CA VAL A 69 -16.97 -20.37 -11.65
C VAL A 69 -17.44 -21.83 -11.73
N TYR A 70 -17.44 -22.58 -10.61
CA TYR A 70 -17.72 -24.02 -10.60
C TYR A 70 -18.65 -24.46 -9.47
#